data_AF-A0AAP6HGV9-F1
#
_entry.id   AF-A0AAP6HGV9-F1
#
_cell.length_a   1.000
_cell.length_b   1.000
_cell.length_c   1.000
_cell.angle_alpha   90.00
_cell.angle_beta   90.00
_cell.angle_gamma   90.00
#
_symmetry.space_group_name_H-M   'P 1'
#
loop_
_entity.id
_entity.type
_entity.pdbx_description
1 polymer ?
#
loop_
_entity_poly.entity_id
_entity_poly.type
_entity_poly.pdbx_seq_one_letter_code
_entity_poly.pdbx_strand_id
1 'polypeptide(L)'
;MHPPKEQILTECIDLIAVVDYLPEDEHAKVYSEIIDTLGTYPKPQEKGNPEAPTPEILGAYLCASSVRNACKLTLLGYLDNRTAKTTITDYLTNALTLLIES
;
A
#
# COMPACT_ATOMS: atom_id res chain seq x y z
N MET A 1 -0.89 12.97 -15.34
CA MET A 1 -2.15 12.37 -14.87
C MET A 1 -1.75 11.25 -13.93
N HIS A 2 -2.13 11.30 -12.65
CA HIS A 2 -1.84 10.18 -11.74
C HIS A 2 -2.69 8.98 -12.16
N PRO A 3 -2.16 7.73 -12.10
CA PRO A 3 -2.98 6.55 -12.30
C PRO A 3 -4.14 6.54 -11.28
N PRO A 4 -5.29 5.91 -11.62
CA PRO A 4 -6.38 5.69 -10.68
C PRO A 4 -5.87 5.04 -9.39
N LYS A 5 -6.46 5.41 -8.24
CA LYS A 5 -6.03 4.92 -6.92
C LYS A 5 -6.10 3.40 -6.85
N GLU A 6 -7.17 2.85 -7.42
CA GLU A 6 -7.47 1.43 -7.50
C GLU A 6 -6.36 0.70 -8.28
N GLN A 7 -5.90 1.28 -9.39
CA GLN A 7 -4.82 0.70 -10.20
C GLN A 7 -3.52 0.60 -9.39
N ILE A 8 -3.14 1.65 -8.64
CA ILE A 8 -1.93 1.64 -7.81
C ILE A 8 -2.03 0.54 -6.73
N LEU A 9 -3.20 0.37 -6.12
CA LEU A 9 -3.43 -0.67 -5.12
C LEU A 9 -3.37 -2.08 -5.73
N THR A 10 -3.97 -2.28 -6.91
CA THR A 10 -3.90 -3.56 -7.63
C THR A 10 -2.46 -3.91 -8.01
N GLU A 11 -1.68 -2.95 -8.51
CA GLU A 11 -0.25 -3.16 -8.79
C GLU A 11 0.51 -3.61 -7.53
N CYS A 12 0.23 -3.01 -6.37
CA CYS A 12 0.83 -3.45 -5.11
C CYS A 12 0.37 -4.84 -4.66
N ILE A 13 -0.88 -5.23 -4.95
CA ILE A 13 -1.40 -6.57 -4.68
C ILE A 13 -0.66 -7.61 -5.54
N ASP A 14 -0.46 -7.31 -6.82
CA ASP A 14 0.29 -8.18 -7.73
C ASP A 14 1.75 -8.34 -7.26
N LEU A 15 2.38 -7.25 -6.83
CA LEU A 15 3.73 -7.27 -6.26
C LEU A 15 3.82 -8.12 -4.98
N ILE A 16 2.89 -7.96 -4.02
CA ILE A 16 2.96 -8.76 -2.79
C ILE A 16 2.63 -10.23 -3.03
N ALA A 17 1.81 -10.55 -4.03
CA ALA A 17 1.44 -11.92 -4.38
C ALA A 17 2.65 -12.75 -4.85
N VAL A 18 3.65 -12.14 -5.48
CA VAL A 18 4.83 -12.88 -5.94
C VAL A 18 5.80 -13.25 -4.82
N VAL A 19 5.71 -12.62 -3.64
CA VAL A 19 6.65 -12.83 -2.52
C VAL A 19 6.72 -14.30 -2.09
N ASP A 20 5.60 -15.04 -2.10
CA ASP A 20 5.59 -16.47 -1.72
C ASP A 20 6.42 -17.37 -2.63
N TYR A 21 6.72 -16.90 -3.83
CA TYR A 21 7.42 -17.66 -4.87
C TYR A 21 8.86 -17.20 -5.04
N LEU A 22 9.30 -16.20 -4.27
CA LEU A 22 10.63 -15.64 -4.33
C LEU A 22 11.52 -16.14 -3.19
N PRO A 23 12.83 -16.21 -3.40
CA PRO A 23 13.80 -16.34 -2.31
C PRO A 23 13.73 -15.15 -1.33
N GLU A 24 14.02 -15.38 -0.05
CA GLU A 24 13.93 -14.33 0.99
C GLU A 24 14.83 -13.10 0.70
N ASP A 25 15.96 -13.30 0.03
CA ASP A 25 16.88 -12.23 -0.37
C ASP A 25 16.32 -11.32 -1.49
N GLU A 26 15.29 -11.78 -2.20
CA GLU A 26 14.57 -11.00 -3.21
C GLU A 26 13.37 -10.22 -2.63
N HIS A 27 12.88 -10.58 -1.44
CA HIS A 27 11.72 -9.91 -0.81
C HIS A 27 11.97 -8.41 -0.58
N ALA A 28 13.20 -8.04 -0.22
CA ALA A 28 13.58 -6.65 0.00
C ALA A 28 13.36 -5.77 -1.25
N LYS A 29 13.56 -6.33 -2.44
CA LYS A 29 13.31 -5.61 -3.70
C LYS A 29 11.81 -5.37 -3.89
N VAL A 30 10.99 -6.39 -3.64
CA VAL A 30 9.53 -6.27 -3.72
C VAL A 30 8.99 -5.21 -2.75
N TYR A 31 9.45 -5.21 -1.49
CA TYR A 31 9.01 -4.18 -0.53
C TYR A 31 9.45 -2.77 -0.93
N SER A 32 10.63 -2.63 -1.53
CA SER A 32 11.10 -1.35 -2.05
C SER A 32 10.22 -0.87 -3.21
N GLU A 33 9.88 -1.78 -4.14
CA GLU A 33 9.00 -1.47 -5.26
C GLU A 33 7.58 -1.08 -4.80
N ILE A 34 7.02 -1.78 -3.81
CA ILE A 34 5.74 -1.39 -3.19
C ILE A 34 5.82 0.03 -2.58
N ILE A 35 6.92 0.37 -1.90
CA ILE A 35 7.12 1.71 -1.32
C ILE A 35 7.15 2.79 -2.41
N ASP A 36 7.81 2.52 -3.53
CA ASP A 36 7.94 3.44 -4.65
C ASP A 36 6.61 3.62 -5.39
N THR A 37 5.89 2.52 -5.67
CA THR A 37 4.55 2.52 -6.26
C THR A 37 3.58 3.34 -5.41
N LEU A 38 3.51 3.08 -4.10
CA LEU A 38 2.69 3.86 -3.17
C LEU A 38 3.24 5.27 -2.89
N GLY A 39 4.48 5.56 -3.30
CA GLY A 39 5.03 6.92 -3.31
C GLY A 39 4.25 7.85 -4.24
N THR A 40 3.59 7.30 -5.25
CA THR A 40 2.75 8.03 -6.21
C THR A 40 1.28 8.12 -5.79
N TYR A 41 0.88 7.43 -4.71
CA TYR A 41 -0.50 7.40 -4.25
C TYR A 41 -0.95 8.79 -3.80
N PRO A 42 -2.05 9.33 -4.36
CA PRO A 42 -2.43 10.71 -4.14
C PRO A 42 -2.86 10.95 -2.70
N LYS A 43 -2.55 12.16 -2.18
CA LYS A 43 -3.05 12.60 -0.89
C LYS A 43 -4.59 12.69 -0.93
N PRO A 44 -5.27 12.41 0.18
CA PRO A 44 -6.74 12.39 0.19
C PRO A 44 -7.32 13.79 0.07
N GLN A 45 -6.53 14.83 0.41
CA GLN A 45 -6.91 16.23 0.31
C GLN A 45 -5.75 17.03 -0.29
N GLU A 46 -6.07 17.84 -1.30
CA GLU A 46 -5.12 18.77 -1.88
C GLU A 46 -4.86 19.95 -0.94
N LYS A 47 -3.61 20.44 -0.94
CA LYS A 47 -3.24 21.58 -0.10
C LYS A 47 -4.04 22.82 -0.54
N GLY A 48 -4.84 23.36 0.38
CA GLY A 48 -5.66 24.55 0.12
C GLY A 48 -7.07 24.25 -0.37
N ASN A 49 -7.43 22.98 -0.61
CA ASN A 49 -8.82 22.60 -0.79
C ASN A 49 -9.50 22.48 0.59
N PRO A 50 -10.55 23.27 0.90
CA PRO A 50 -11.25 23.20 2.19
C PRO A 50 -12.17 21.99 2.32
N GLU A 51 -12.48 21.30 1.23
CA GLU A 51 -13.35 20.13 1.24
C GLU A 51 -12.64 18.94 1.86
N ALA A 52 -13.25 18.38 2.90
CA ALA A 52 -12.73 17.21 3.58
C ALA A 52 -12.92 15.97 2.69
N PRO A 53 -11.94 15.04 2.64
CA PRO A 53 -12.14 13.77 1.97
C PRO A 53 -13.25 12.98 2.65
N THR A 54 -13.95 12.15 1.88
CA THR A 54 -14.90 11.20 2.46
C THR A 54 -14.17 10.22 3.40
N PRO A 55 -14.86 9.64 4.39
CA PRO A 55 -14.27 8.65 5.29
C PRO A 55 -13.60 7.49 4.54
N GLU A 56 -14.16 7.06 3.41
CA GLU A 56 -13.68 5.97 2.58
C GLU A 56 -12.36 6.33 1.90
N ILE A 57 -12.27 7.53 1.29
CA ILE A 57 -11.03 8.02 0.66
C ILE A 57 -9.92 8.19 1.71
N LEU A 58 -10.27 8.72 2.89
CA LEU A 58 -9.31 8.87 3.98
C LEU A 58 -8.84 7.50 4.49
N GLY A 59 -9.77 6.57 4.69
CA GLY A 59 -9.48 5.20 5.14
C GLY A 59 -8.57 4.46 4.17
N ALA A 60 -8.84 4.53 2.86
CA ALA A 60 -8.00 3.93 1.83
C ALA A 60 -6.58 4.51 1.84
N TYR A 61 -6.46 5.84 1.99
CA TYR A 61 -5.15 6.50 2.10
C TYR A 61 -4.36 6.07 3.36
N LEU A 62 -5.04 5.92 4.50
CA LEU A 62 -4.41 5.46 5.73
C LEU A 62 -3.94 4.00 5.59
N CYS A 63 -4.73 3.13 4.95
CA CYS A 63 -4.33 1.77 4.64
C CYS A 63 -3.07 1.73 3.75
N ALA A 64 -3.06 2.49 2.64
CA ALA A 64 -1.88 2.63 1.79
C ALA A 64 -0.64 3.14 2.55
N SER A 65 -0.84 4.10 3.47
CA SER A 65 0.24 4.61 4.33
C SER A 65 0.77 3.52 5.29
N SER A 66 -0.11 2.69 5.85
CA SER A 66 0.26 1.55 6.69
C SER A 66 1.05 0.50 5.93
N VAL A 67 0.70 0.23 4.66
CA VAL A 67 1.47 -0.66 3.78
C VAL A 67 2.90 -0.17 3.61
N ARG A 68 3.10 1.12 3.31
CA ARG A 68 4.45 1.72 3.19
C ARG A 68 5.23 1.60 4.48
N ASN A 69 4.57 1.80 5.63
CA ASN A 69 5.22 1.68 6.93
C ASN A 69 5.61 0.23 7.24
N ALA A 70 4.73 -0.73 6.97
CA ALA A 70 5.04 -2.16 7.11
C ALA A 70 6.26 -2.54 6.28
N CYS A 71 6.28 -2.19 4.99
CA CYS A 71 7.42 -2.43 4.10
C CYS A 71 8.74 -1.86 4.68
N LYS A 72 8.73 -0.60 5.12
CA LYS A 72 9.92 0.04 5.72
C LYS A 72 10.38 -0.64 7.01
N LEU A 73 9.45 -1.01 7.88
CA LEU A 73 9.78 -1.70 9.12
C LEU A 73 10.38 -3.08 8.85
N THR A 74 9.91 -3.79 7.83
CA THR A 74 10.49 -5.06 7.38
C THR A 74 11.91 -4.87 6.85
N LEU A 75 12.12 -3.88 5.98
CA LEU A 75 13.45 -3.56 5.44
C LEU A 75 14.45 -3.15 6.52
N LEU A 76 13.97 -2.57 7.64
CA LEU A 76 14.78 -2.23 8.80
C LEU A 76 14.97 -3.39 9.80
N GLY A 77 14.34 -4.54 9.56
CA GLY A 77 14.40 -5.72 10.44
C GLY A 77 13.54 -5.64 11.70
N TYR A 78 12.60 -4.69 11.79
CA TYR A 78 11.66 -4.56 12.91
C TYR A 78 10.38 -5.39 12.73
N LEU A 79 10.12 -5.88 11.52
CA LEU A 79 9.00 -6.73 11.18
C LEU A 79 9.50 -7.94 10.38
N ASP A 80 9.06 -9.15 10.72
CA ASP A 80 9.42 -10.35 9.96
C ASP A 80 8.62 -10.46 8.65
N ASN A 81 9.16 -11.17 7.66
CA ASN A 81 8.56 -11.33 6.33
C ASN A 81 7.11 -11.84 6.36
N ARG A 82 6.81 -12.78 7.26
CA ARG A 82 5.47 -13.38 7.35
C ARG A 82 4.47 -12.35 7.87
N THR A 83 4.78 -11.69 8.98
CA THR A 83 3.92 -10.65 9.56
C THR A 83 3.76 -9.47 8.59
N ALA A 84 4.85 -9.08 7.93
CA ALA A 84 4.85 -8.03 6.92
C ALA A 84 3.88 -8.35 5.77
N LYS A 85 4.00 -9.56 5.19
CA LYS A 85 3.13 -9.98 4.10
C LYS A 85 1.66 -9.94 4.50
N THR A 86 1.28 -10.57 5.61
CA THR A 86 -0.11 -10.54 6.09
C THR A 86 -0.62 -9.11 6.26
N THR A 87 0.17 -8.26 6.92
CA THR A 87 -0.19 -6.85 7.16
C THR A 87 -0.37 -6.08 5.85
N ILE A 88 0.55 -6.26 4.91
CA ILE A 88 0.50 -5.59 3.60
C ILE A 88 -0.73 -6.04 2.82
N THR A 89 -0.97 -7.36 2.72
CA THR A 89 -2.12 -7.92 2.01
C THR A 89 -3.45 -7.45 2.60
N ASP A 90 -3.59 -7.46 3.93
CA ASP A 90 -4.81 -7.02 4.60
C ASP A 90 -5.11 -5.54 4.34
N TYR A 91 -4.10 -4.67 4.49
CA TYR A 91 -4.30 -3.24 4.24
C TYR A 91 -4.54 -2.91 2.78
N LEU A 92 -3.88 -3.58 1.83
CA LEU A 92 -4.15 -3.39 0.40
C LEU A 92 -5.58 -3.81 0.05
N THR A 93 -6.03 -4.95 0.57
CA THR A 93 -7.40 -5.45 0.35
C THR A 93 -8.42 -4.49 0.93
N ASN A 94 -8.24 -4.07 2.18
CA ASN A 94 -9.14 -3.10 2.83
C ASN A 94 -9.18 -1.76 2.09
N ALA A 95 -8.03 -1.26 1.63
CA ALA A 95 -7.98 -0.03 0.84
C ALA A 95 -8.79 -0.16 -0.45
N LEU A 96 -8.68 -1.28 -1.15
CA LEU A 96 -9.39 -1.53 -2.40
C LEU A 96 -10.89 -1.69 -2.16
N THR A 97 -11.30 -2.43 -1.13
CA THR A 97 -12.71 -2.57 -0.72
C THR A 97 -13.34 -1.20 -0.44
N LEU A 98 -12.65 -0.34 0.32
CA LEU A 98 -13.13 1.01 0.62
C LEU A 98 -13.35 1.88 -0.63
N LEU A 99 -12.63 1.65 -1.73
CA LEU A 99 -12.79 2.43 -2.96
C LEU A 99 -13.82 1.83 -3.92
N ILE A 100 -14.05 0.52 -3.87
CA ILE A 100 -14.99 -0.17 -4.77
C ILE A 100 -16.42 -0.13 -4.21
N GLU A 101 -16.56 -0.22 -2.89
CA GLU A 101 -17.88 -0.27 -2.22
C GLU A 101 -18.41 1.10 -1.79
N SER A 102 -17.66 2.19 -2.05
CA SER A 102 -18.02 3.59 -1.75
C SER A 102 -18.90 4.26 -2.81
#